data_AF-A0A364N8F7-F1
#
_entry.id   AF-A0A364N8F7-F1
#
_cell.length_a   1.000
_cell.length_b   1.000
_cell.length_c   1.000
_cell.angle_alpha   90.00
_cell.angle_beta   90.00
_cell.angle_gamma   90.00
#
_symmetry.space_group_name_H-M   'P 1'
#
loop_
_entity.id
_entity.type
_entity.pdbx_description
1 polymer ?
#
loop_
_entity_poly.entity_id
_entity_poly.type
_entity_poly.pdbx_seq_one_letter_code
_entity_poly.pdbx_strand_id
1 'polypeptide(L)'
;MEGSSAGRAVLAEAATTLEGKGKSKSKSKSSSFPKTTSKSVAYWLLGSAASVFGIVVFGGLTRLTESGLSITEWRPVTGSLWPMNDAEWASEFNKYRASPEFSQLNSSMDLADFKQIYFMEWAHRLWGRVIGVTMLLPTAYFIARRRVTPSMAAKLVGICGMIGFQGVIGWWMVKSGLKDDLFEPGSHPRVSQYRLTAHLGTAFAVYCSMVLTGLSILKEHRMLADPTKAAETIKALQHPALRVFRGSVTGLALLVFTTAMSGALVAGLDAGLIYNEFPWMGLGLTPPKKELFDPFYSHVPDQSDLWWRNMLENPSLVQLDHRLLATTTFTAIMTLFAYTRFSKRVRTTLPKDAHKGVQGMVHLVSLQVTLGISTLIYMVPTWLASAHQAGALALLTGAVVLFSRISMPRRAILRQIMKPPAPRTSTGPHITSRMEAAKVTEKSL
;
A
#
# COMPACT_ATOMS: atom_id res chain seq x y z
N MET A 1 10.91 -91.93 -8.95
CA MET A 1 10.11 -91.67 -7.74
C MET A 1 10.89 -90.64 -6.94
N GLU A 2 10.83 -89.37 -7.34
CA GLU A 2 9.80 -88.40 -6.94
C GLU A 2 9.71 -88.26 -5.42
N GLY A 3 10.05 -87.07 -4.92
CA GLY A 3 9.79 -86.70 -3.54
C GLY A 3 10.68 -85.58 -3.02
N SER A 4 10.17 -84.35 -3.11
CA SER A 4 10.49 -83.25 -2.19
C SER A 4 11.77 -82.42 -2.40
N SER A 5 11.80 -81.62 -3.47
CA SER A 5 12.54 -80.34 -3.48
C SER A 5 11.65 -79.08 -3.39
N ALA A 6 10.31 -79.25 -3.41
CA ALA A 6 9.35 -78.14 -3.41
C ALA A 6 9.21 -77.41 -2.05
N GLY A 7 9.67 -78.00 -0.94
CA GLY A 7 9.48 -77.42 0.41
C GLY A 7 10.50 -76.34 0.82
N ARG A 8 11.66 -76.24 0.16
CA ARG A 8 12.72 -75.27 0.53
C ARG A 8 12.66 -73.95 -0.24
N ALA A 9 11.99 -73.91 -1.39
CA ALA A 9 11.83 -72.68 -2.17
C ALA A 9 10.81 -71.71 -1.55
N VAL A 10 9.76 -72.22 -0.92
CA VAL A 10 8.65 -71.40 -0.39
C VAL A 10 9.06 -70.61 0.88
N LEU A 11 10.01 -71.12 1.67
CA LEU A 11 10.47 -70.42 2.89
C LEU A 11 11.53 -69.34 2.62
N ALA A 12 12.30 -69.45 1.52
CA ALA A 12 13.27 -68.43 1.13
C ALA A 12 12.59 -67.22 0.43
N GLU A 13 11.49 -67.46 -0.27
CA GLU A 13 10.71 -66.41 -0.94
C GLU A 13 9.82 -65.63 0.05
N ALA A 14 9.36 -66.26 1.13
CA ALA A 14 8.65 -65.60 2.23
C ALA A 14 9.56 -64.72 3.12
N ALA A 15 10.84 -65.08 3.27
CA ALA A 15 11.81 -64.28 4.01
C ALA A 15 12.27 -63.03 3.22
N THR A 16 12.33 -63.11 1.88
CA THR A 16 12.69 -61.97 1.02
C THR A 16 11.51 -61.04 0.71
N THR A 17 10.26 -61.49 0.89
CA THR A 17 9.07 -60.62 0.76
C THR A 17 8.73 -59.82 2.03
N LEU A 18 9.35 -60.13 3.18
CA LEU A 18 9.19 -59.36 4.42
C LEU A 18 10.25 -58.27 4.65
N GLU A 19 11.39 -58.31 3.95
CA GLU A 19 12.38 -57.21 3.96
C GLU A 19 12.08 -56.10 2.93
N GLY A 20 11.15 -56.32 2.00
CA GLY A 20 10.81 -55.39 0.92
C GLY A 20 9.68 -54.38 1.20
N LYS A 21 8.94 -54.51 2.32
CA LYS A 21 7.73 -53.69 2.59
C LYS A 21 7.84 -52.75 3.82
N GLY A 22 9.06 -52.42 4.21
CA GLY A 22 9.35 -51.59 5.39
C GLY A 22 10.03 -50.24 5.12
N LYS A 23 9.93 -49.67 3.92
CA LYS A 23 10.30 -48.26 3.68
C LYS A 23 9.20 -47.54 2.92
N SER A 24 8.04 -47.43 3.57
CA SER A 24 7.28 -46.19 3.44
C SER A 24 8.26 -45.06 3.75
N LYS A 25 8.74 -44.37 2.72
CA LYS A 25 9.31 -43.03 2.89
C LYS A 25 8.16 -42.22 3.47
N SER A 26 8.04 -42.26 4.80
CA SER A 26 7.54 -41.14 5.58
C SER A 26 8.32 -39.95 5.03
N LYS A 27 7.69 -39.20 4.13
CA LYS A 27 8.09 -37.83 3.85
C LYS A 27 7.89 -37.15 5.19
N SER A 28 8.93 -37.22 6.04
CA SER A 28 9.16 -36.28 7.11
C SER A 28 8.93 -34.92 6.45
N LYS A 29 7.75 -34.35 6.68
CA LYS A 29 7.45 -32.99 6.25
C LYS A 29 8.44 -32.16 7.06
N SER A 30 9.60 -31.85 6.48
CA SER A 30 10.59 -31.04 7.15
C SER A 30 9.86 -29.81 7.66
N SER A 31 9.89 -29.60 8.97
CA SER A 31 9.06 -28.59 9.63
C SER A 31 9.52 -27.15 9.33
N SER A 32 10.44 -27.00 8.39
CA SER A 32 11.07 -25.76 7.99
C SER A 32 10.12 -24.91 7.16
N PHE A 33 10.08 -23.61 7.47
CA PHE A 33 9.50 -22.59 6.61
C PHE A 33 10.13 -22.62 5.20
N PRO A 34 9.37 -22.24 4.15
CA PRO A 34 9.88 -22.22 2.79
C PRO A 34 10.95 -21.13 2.60
N LYS A 35 11.83 -21.33 1.61
CA LYS A 35 12.86 -20.33 1.22
C LYS A 35 12.24 -19.13 0.48
N THR A 36 11.12 -19.35 -0.21
CA THR A 36 10.37 -18.35 -0.97
C THR A 36 8.91 -18.33 -0.53
N THR A 37 8.29 -17.15 -0.55
CA THR A 37 6.86 -17.00 -0.28
C THR A 37 6.05 -17.36 -1.52
N SER A 38 4.88 -17.99 -1.40
CA SER A 38 4.01 -18.34 -2.54
C SER A 38 3.50 -17.10 -3.31
N LYS A 39 3.36 -17.20 -4.65
CA LYS A 39 2.73 -16.17 -5.49
C LYS A 39 1.28 -15.86 -5.09
N SER A 40 0.56 -16.85 -4.55
CA SER A 40 -0.83 -16.65 -4.08
C SER A 40 -0.94 -15.54 -3.04
N VAL A 41 0.05 -15.42 -2.14
CA VAL A 41 0.12 -14.35 -1.14
C VAL A 41 0.29 -12.99 -1.81
N ALA A 42 1.03 -12.92 -2.92
CA ALA A 42 1.23 -11.67 -3.64
C ALA A 42 -0.05 -11.18 -4.30
N TYR A 43 -0.77 -12.06 -5.01
CA TYR A 43 -2.04 -11.70 -5.65
C TYR A 43 -3.10 -11.31 -4.62
N TRP A 44 -3.16 -12.03 -3.50
CA TRP A 44 -4.03 -11.66 -2.39
C TRP A 44 -3.67 -10.29 -1.82
N LEU A 45 -2.39 -10.00 -1.52
CA LEU A 45 -1.98 -8.68 -1.02
C LEU A 45 -2.32 -7.55 -2.00
N LEU A 46 -2.14 -7.77 -3.31
CA LEU A 46 -2.47 -6.78 -4.33
C LEU A 46 -3.98 -6.59 -4.49
N GLY A 47 -4.77 -7.67 -4.40
CA GLY A 47 -6.23 -7.59 -4.37
C GLY A 47 -6.75 -6.86 -3.12
N SER A 48 -6.20 -7.17 -1.95
CA SER A 48 -6.53 -6.47 -0.71
C SER A 48 -6.09 -4.99 -0.78
N ALA A 49 -4.95 -4.68 -1.42
CA ALA A 49 -4.53 -3.30 -1.63
C ALA A 49 -5.52 -2.55 -2.54
N ALA A 50 -6.05 -3.19 -3.58
CA ALA A 50 -7.11 -2.60 -4.41
C ALA A 50 -8.39 -2.33 -3.59
N SER A 51 -8.74 -3.21 -2.65
CA SER A 51 -9.83 -2.93 -1.70
C SER A 51 -9.52 -1.73 -0.79
N VAL A 52 -8.28 -1.60 -0.31
CA VAL A 52 -7.84 -0.43 0.47
C VAL A 52 -7.86 0.86 -0.36
N PHE A 53 -7.51 0.79 -1.65
CA PHE A 53 -7.67 1.91 -2.57
C PHE A 53 -9.14 2.33 -2.67
N GLY A 54 -10.04 1.36 -2.86
CA GLY A 54 -11.49 1.60 -2.94
C GLY A 54 -12.06 2.26 -1.69
N ILE A 55 -11.75 1.74 -0.49
CA ILE A 55 -12.24 2.32 0.77
C ILE A 55 -11.66 3.71 1.03
N VAL A 56 -10.43 4.00 0.58
CA VAL A 56 -9.87 5.36 0.67
C VAL A 56 -10.70 6.34 -0.16
N VAL A 57 -11.01 6.01 -1.42
CA VAL A 57 -11.83 6.86 -2.29
C VAL A 57 -13.23 7.04 -1.70
N PHE A 58 -13.83 5.94 -1.22
CA PHE A 58 -15.15 5.95 -0.59
C PHE A 58 -15.18 6.74 0.73
N GLY A 59 -14.12 6.65 1.54
CA GLY A 59 -13.95 7.46 2.74
C GLY A 59 -13.78 8.95 2.43
N GLY A 60 -13.08 9.27 1.33
CA GLY A 60 -13.02 10.64 0.80
C GLY A 60 -14.42 11.18 0.47
N LEU A 61 -15.24 10.37 -0.22
CA LEU A 61 -16.65 10.73 -0.47
C LEU A 61 -17.43 10.92 0.83
N THR A 62 -17.28 10.02 1.80
CA THR A 62 -17.96 10.10 3.11
C THR A 62 -17.63 11.42 3.83
N ARG A 63 -16.40 11.94 3.70
CA ARG A 63 -16.04 13.26 4.24
C ARG A 63 -16.63 14.40 3.39
N LEU A 64 -16.50 14.33 2.07
CA LEU A 64 -16.97 15.37 1.14
C LEU A 64 -18.49 15.53 1.14
N THR A 65 -19.24 14.49 1.52
CA THR A 65 -20.69 14.51 1.74
C THR A 65 -21.07 14.74 3.20
N GLU A 66 -20.10 15.12 4.04
CA GLU A 66 -20.28 15.43 5.47
C GLU A 66 -21.00 14.33 6.25
N SER A 67 -20.76 13.07 5.86
CA SER A 67 -21.45 11.92 6.41
C SER A 67 -20.69 11.28 7.58
N GLY A 68 -19.47 11.74 7.87
CA GLY A 68 -18.54 11.06 8.78
C GLY A 68 -18.90 11.11 10.27
N LEU A 69 -19.96 11.82 10.66
CA LEU A 69 -20.44 11.93 12.05
C LEU A 69 -21.92 11.49 12.21
N SER A 70 -22.51 10.91 11.17
CA SER A 70 -23.89 10.42 11.18
C SER A 70 -24.15 9.25 12.14
N ILE A 71 -23.12 8.44 12.45
CA ILE A 71 -23.17 7.31 13.38
C ILE A 71 -22.33 7.63 14.62
N THR A 72 -22.99 8.11 15.66
CA THR A 72 -22.33 8.58 16.90
C THR A 72 -21.80 7.44 17.77
N GLU A 73 -22.34 6.23 17.62
CA GLU A 73 -21.98 5.08 18.45
C GLU A 73 -20.87 4.21 17.84
N TRP A 74 -20.01 3.67 18.69
CA TRP A 74 -19.00 2.70 18.32
C TRP A 74 -19.47 1.28 18.64
N ARG A 75 -20.03 0.60 17.64
CA ARG A 75 -20.49 -0.80 17.73
C ARG A 75 -19.72 -1.68 16.74
N PRO A 76 -18.53 -2.23 17.09
CA PRO A 76 -17.67 -2.96 16.16
C PRO A 76 -18.32 -4.19 15.53
N VAL A 77 -19.14 -4.90 16.29
CA VAL A 77 -19.77 -6.17 15.87
C VAL A 77 -21.24 -5.93 15.48
N THR A 78 -22.06 -5.48 16.43
CA THR A 78 -23.52 -5.32 16.24
C THR A 78 -23.89 -4.22 15.25
N GLY A 79 -23.06 -3.20 15.06
CA GLY A 79 -23.27 -2.15 14.06
C GLY A 79 -22.94 -2.58 12.62
N SER A 80 -22.87 -3.89 12.34
CA SER A 80 -22.71 -4.42 10.97
C SER A 80 -24.05 -4.49 10.23
N LEU A 81 -25.15 -4.58 10.97
CA LEU A 81 -26.51 -4.49 10.42
C LEU A 81 -26.92 -3.01 10.38
N TRP A 82 -27.64 -2.62 9.32
CA TRP A 82 -28.30 -1.32 9.25
C TRP A 82 -29.66 -1.37 9.99
N PRO A 83 -30.26 -0.22 10.34
CA PRO A 83 -31.59 -0.17 10.95
C PRO A 83 -32.67 -0.81 10.05
N MET A 84 -33.35 -1.85 10.53
CA MET A 84 -34.24 -2.70 9.72
C MET A 84 -35.71 -2.26 9.73
N ASN A 85 -36.09 -1.38 10.66
CA ASN A 85 -37.46 -0.90 10.84
C ASN A 85 -37.50 0.59 11.21
N ASP A 86 -38.68 1.20 11.14
CA ASP A 86 -38.88 2.63 11.37
C ASP A 86 -38.52 3.07 12.79
N ALA A 87 -38.74 2.21 13.79
CA ALA A 87 -38.40 2.52 15.18
C ALA A 87 -36.88 2.62 15.38
N GLU A 88 -36.10 1.72 14.78
CA GLU A 88 -34.63 1.77 14.79
C GLU A 88 -34.11 3.00 14.03
N TRP A 89 -34.69 3.31 12.86
CA TRP A 89 -34.35 4.52 12.12
C TRP A 89 -34.62 5.80 12.92
N ALA A 90 -35.78 5.88 13.58
CA ALA A 90 -36.12 7.01 14.44
C ALA A 90 -35.15 7.12 15.63
N SER A 91 -34.74 6.01 16.23
CA SER A 91 -33.74 5.98 17.31
C SER A 91 -32.39 6.52 16.86
N GLU A 92 -31.85 6.06 15.72
CA GLU A 92 -30.58 6.56 15.20
C GLU A 92 -30.66 8.03 14.80
N PHE A 93 -31.77 8.46 14.17
CA PHE A 93 -31.97 9.87 13.83
C PHE A 93 -32.09 10.75 15.08
N ASN A 94 -32.73 10.29 16.15
CA ASN A 94 -32.78 11.01 17.42
C ASN A 94 -31.39 11.22 18.02
N LYS A 95 -30.51 10.22 17.94
CA LYS A 95 -29.11 10.37 18.36
C LYS A 95 -28.37 11.40 17.51
N TYR A 96 -28.61 11.39 16.20
CA TYR A 96 -28.02 12.37 15.30
C TYR A 96 -28.52 13.78 15.57
N ARG A 97 -29.83 13.96 15.82
CA ARG A 97 -30.43 15.25 16.19
C ARG A 97 -29.86 15.85 17.47
N ALA A 98 -29.38 15.02 18.39
CA ALA A 98 -28.69 15.47 19.59
C ALA A 98 -27.23 15.89 19.36
N SER A 99 -26.70 15.73 18.14
CA SER A 99 -25.31 16.07 17.82
C SER A 99 -25.11 17.57 17.52
N PRO A 100 -23.89 18.09 17.73
CA PRO A 100 -23.50 19.43 17.27
C PRO A 100 -23.69 19.63 15.75
N GLU A 101 -23.38 18.61 14.95
CA GLU A 101 -23.46 18.67 13.47
C GLU A 101 -24.89 18.91 12.99
N PHE A 102 -25.87 18.19 13.55
CA PHE A 102 -27.28 18.44 13.24
C PHE A 102 -27.70 19.86 13.65
N SER A 103 -27.30 20.31 14.84
CA SER A 103 -27.71 21.60 15.37
C SER A 103 -27.19 22.79 14.53
N GLN A 104 -25.97 22.68 14.02
CA GLN A 104 -25.30 23.79 13.32
C GLN A 104 -25.36 23.73 11.80
N LEU A 105 -25.26 22.53 11.21
CA LEU A 105 -25.14 22.36 9.76
C LEU A 105 -26.41 21.78 9.13
N ASN A 106 -27.06 20.84 9.83
CA ASN A 106 -28.12 20.00 9.25
C ASN A 106 -29.48 20.15 9.94
N SER A 107 -29.80 21.31 10.51
CA SER A 107 -30.99 21.50 11.37
C SER A 107 -32.32 21.37 10.63
N SER A 108 -32.31 21.53 9.30
CA SER A 108 -33.46 21.32 8.41
C SER A 108 -33.57 19.90 7.84
N MET A 109 -32.63 19.01 8.14
CA MET A 109 -32.55 17.67 7.56
C MET A 109 -33.71 16.78 8.02
N ASP A 110 -34.33 16.06 7.10
CA ASP A 110 -35.37 15.07 7.41
C ASP A 110 -34.80 13.65 7.56
N LEU A 111 -35.69 12.67 7.80
CA LEU A 111 -35.27 11.28 7.94
C LEU A 111 -34.73 10.68 6.62
N ALA A 112 -35.23 11.12 5.47
CA ALA A 112 -34.79 10.62 4.16
C ALA A 112 -33.37 11.10 3.84
N ASP A 113 -33.07 12.36 4.14
CA ASP A 113 -31.73 12.93 4.02
C ASP A 113 -30.75 12.25 5.00
N PHE A 114 -31.18 12.04 6.26
CA PHE A 114 -30.38 11.33 7.26
C PHE A 114 -29.98 9.92 6.81
N LYS A 115 -30.92 9.18 6.17
CA LYS A 115 -30.63 7.84 5.65
C LYS A 115 -29.47 7.86 4.65
N GLN A 116 -29.34 8.89 3.82
CA GLN A 116 -28.27 8.98 2.83
C GLN A 116 -26.88 9.08 3.49
N ILE A 117 -26.72 10.01 4.44
CA ILE A 117 -25.45 10.18 5.16
C ILE A 117 -25.14 8.96 6.04
N TYR A 118 -26.17 8.37 6.67
CA TYR A 118 -26.02 7.15 7.46
C TYR A 118 -25.50 5.99 6.62
N PHE A 119 -26.07 5.77 5.43
CA PHE A 119 -25.64 4.67 4.55
C PHE A 119 -24.21 4.84 4.06
N MET A 120 -23.78 6.07 3.76
CA MET A 120 -22.39 6.35 3.40
C MET A 120 -21.44 5.96 4.53
N GLU A 121 -21.70 6.41 5.75
CA GLU A 121 -20.83 6.09 6.89
C GLU A 121 -20.87 4.60 7.25
N TRP A 122 -22.08 4.01 7.29
CA TRP A 122 -22.25 2.59 7.57
C TRP A 122 -21.51 1.73 6.56
N ALA A 123 -21.62 2.02 5.25
CA ALA A 123 -20.95 1.28 4.21
C ALA A 123 -19.42 1.39 4.32
N HIS A 124 -18.91 2.58 4.67
CA HIS A 124 -17.48 2.80 4.89
C HIS A 124 -16.98 1.96 6.07
N ARG A 125 -17.70 1.99 7.21
CA ARG A 125 -17.38 1.20 8.40
C ARG A 125 -17.45 -0.31 8.12
N LEU A 126 -18.49 -0.77 7.43
CA LEU A 126 -18.64 -2.18 7.06
C LEU A 126 -17.51 -2.64 6.14
N TRP A 127 -17.15 -1.86 5.12
CA TRP A 127 -16.03 -2.18 4.24
C TRP A 127 -14.72 -2.28 5.04
N GLY A 128 -14.50 -1.37 6.00
CA GLY A 128 -13.34 -1.44 6.89
C GLY A 128 -13.27 -2.77 7.67
N ARG A 129 -14.41 -3.24 8.19
CA ARG A 129 -14.51 -4.55 8.86
C ARG A 129 -14.20 -5.71 7.90
N VAL A 130 -14.73 -5.67 6.68
CA VAL A 130 -14.47 -6.67 5.64
C VAL A 130 -12.97 -6.73 5.32
N ILE A 131 -12.31 -5.58 5.16
CA ILE A 131 -10.84 -5.52 4.98
C ILE A 131 -10.12 -6.15 6.19
N GLY A 132 -10.55 -5.85 7.41
CA GLY A 132 -10.00 -6.47 8.62
C GLY A 132 -10.06 -8.00 8.60
N VAL A 133 -11.24 -8.57 8.32
CA VAL A 133 -11.46 -10.03 8.27
C VAL A 133 -10.70 -10.67 7.11
N THR A 134 -10.79 -10.09 5.92
CA THR A 134 -10.10 -10.58 4.70
C THR A 134 -8.58 -10.42 4.76
N MET A 135 -8.06 -9.65 5.73
CA MET A 135 -6.64 -9.59 6.03
C MET A 135 -6.24 -10.57 7.13
N LEU A 136 -7.02 -10.65 8.20
CA LEU A 136 -6.73 -11.50 9.36
C LEU A 136 -6.78 -13.00 9.00
N LEU A 137 -7.88 -13.48 8.41
CA LEU A 137 -8.09 -14.91 8.17
C LEU A 137 -7.07 -15.49 7.18
N PRO A 138 -6.80 -14.87 6.00
CA PRO A 138 -5.80 -15.39 5.10
C PRO A 138 -4.37 -15.25 5.64
N THR A 139 -4.06 -14.21 6.44
CA THR A 139 -2.78 -14.10 7.14
C THR A 139 -2.54 -15.30 8.04
N ALA A 140 -3.50 -15.61 8.92
CA ALA A 140 -3.44 -16.75 9.82
C ALA A 140 -3.29 -18.07 9.03
N TYR A 141 -4.09 -18.24 7.96
CA TYR A 141 -4.01 -19.40 7.08
C TYR A 141 -2.63 -19.55 6.41
N PHE A 142 -2.07 -18.50 5.81
CA PHE A 142 -0.78 -18.57 5.12
C PHE A 142 0.39 -18.88 6.06
N ILE A 143 0.34 -18.36 7.28
CA ILE A 143 1.35 -18.63 8.32
C ILE A 143 1.20 -20.08 8.81
N ALA A 144 0.00 -20.50 9.21
CA ALA A 144 -0.27 -21.85 9.69
C ALA A 144 0.07 -22.92 8.64
N ARG A 145 -0.18 -22.65 7.36
CA ARG A 145 0.16 -23.54 6.23
C ARG A 145 1.59 -23.38 5.73
N ARG A 146 2.43 -22.57 6.39
CA ARG A 146 3.83 -22.30 6.02
C ARG A 146 4.00 -21.93 4.53
N ARG A 147 3.10 -21.09 4.00
CA ARG A 147 3.17 -20.59 2.61
C ARG A 147 4.00 -19.33 2.45
N VAL A 148 4.56 -18.81 3.55
CA VAL A 148 5.34 -17.58 3.65
C VAL A 148 6.67 -17.87 4.33
N THR A 149 7.71 -17.08 4.03
CA THR A 149 8.96 -17.12 4.82
C THR A 149 8.76 -16.50 6.21
N PRO A 150 9.62 -16.76 7.23
CA PRO A 150 9.44 -16.20 8.58
C PRO A 150 9.44 -14.66 8.61
N SER A 151 10.34 -14.04 7.85
CA SER A 151 10.35 -12.57 7.69
C SER A 151 9.06 -12.05 7.04
N MET A 152 8.48 -12.81 6.11
CA MET A 152 7.21 -12.44 5.51
C MET A 152 6.03 -12.62 6.47
N ALA A 153 6.02 -13.68 7.30
CA ALA A 153 5.02 -13.86 8.34
C ALA A 153 4.99 -12.65 9.30
N ALA A 154 6.15 -12.19 9.78
CA ALA A 154 6.22 -11.00 10.63
C ALA A 154 5.68 -9.74 9.92
N LYS A 155 5.97 -9.55 8.63
CA LYS A 155 5.42 -8.44 7.84
C LYS A 155 3.90 -8.51 7.70
N LEU A 156 3.34 -9.69 7.44
CA LEU A 156 1.88 -9.86 7.33
C LEU A 156 1.19 -9.57 8.66
N VAL A 157 1.76 -10.04 9.78
CA VAL A 157 1.26 -9.71 11.13
C VAL A 157 1.31 -8.21 11.38
N GLY A 158 2.42 -7.54 11.02
CA GLY A 158 2.54 -6.09 11.15
C GLY A 158 1.50 -5.32 10.31
N ILE A 159 1.29 -5.71 9.05
CA ILE A 159 0.25 -5.11 8.20
C ILE A 159 -1.14 -5.36 8.80
N CYS A 160 -1.44 -6.57 9.26
CA CYS A 160 -2.71 -6.89 9.90
C CYS A 160 -2.93 -6.08 11.19
N GLY A 161 -1.88 -5.89 11.99
CA GLY A 161 -1.92 -5.04 13.19
C GLY A 161 -2.18 -3.57 12.85
N MET A 162 -1.54 -3.04 11.81
CA MET A 162 -1.79 -1.67 11.32
C MET A 162 -3.21 -1.48 10.80
N ILE A 163 -3.81 -2.49 10.17
CA ILE A 163 -5.23 -2.47 9.77
C ILE A 163 -6.13 -2.48 11.00
N GLY A 164 -5.82 -3.27 12.04
CA GLY A 164 -6.53 -3.18 13.32
C GLY A 164 -6.44 -1.78 13.93
N PHE A 165 -5.25 -1.17 13.86
CA PHE A 165 -5.01 0.19 14.35
C PHE A 165 -5.76 1.26 13.52
N GLN A 166 -6.05 1.03 12.23
CA GLN A 166 -6.93 1.90 11.46
C GLN A 166 -8.30 2.07 12.12
N GLY A 167 -8.88 0.99 12.65
CA GLY A 167 -10.16 1.06 13.37
C GLY A 167 -10.08 1.95 14.61
N VAL A 168 -8.96 1.90 15.34
CA VAL A 168 -8.72 2.75 16.52
C VAL A 168 -8.62 4.22 16.12
N ILE A 169 -7.88 4.54 15.05
CA ILE A 169 -7.77 5.92 14.56
C ILE A 169 -9.13 6.41 14.03
N GLY A 170 -9.88 5.57 13.32
CA GLY A 170 -11.22 5.91 12.82
C GLY A 170 -12.19 6.22 13.96
N TRP A 171 -12.18 5.43 15.04
CA TRP A 171 -12.94 5.74 16.25
C TRP A 171 -12.51 7.07 16.88
N TRP A 172 -11.20 7.30 17.02
CA TRP A 172 -10.65 8.55 17.55
C TRP A 172 -11.05 9.77 16.70
N MET A 173 -11.15 9.58 15.38
CA MET A 173 -11.58 10.58 14.41
C MET A 173 -13.07 10.95 14.59
N VAL A 174 -13.96 9.97 14.78
CA VAL A 174 -15.39 10.24 15.04
C VAL A 174 -15.58 10.87 16.41
N LYS A 175 -14.90 10.37 17.44
CA LYS A 175 -15.01 10.89 18.82
C LYS A 175 -14.65 12.38 18.91
N SER A 176 -13.79 12.91 18.04
CA SER A 176 -13.49 14.36 18.02
C SER A 176 -14.68 15.23 17.70
N GLY A 177 -15.53 14.79 16.77
CA GLY A 177 -16.60 15.62 16.22
C GLY A 177 -17.85 15.66 17.09
N LEU A 178 -17.82 15.00 18.24
CA LEU A 178 -18.96 14.82 19.15
C LEU A 178 -18.72 15.43 20.54
N LYS A 179 -17.74 16.33 20.66
CA LYS A 179 -17.43 16.97 21.94
C LYS A 179 -18.34 18.18 22.20
N ASP A 180 -18.61 18.44 23.48
CA ASP A 180 -19.50 19.51 23.91
C ASP A 180 -18.91 20.93 23.70
N ASP A 181 -17.58 21.05 23.60
CA ASP A 181 -16.90 22.31 23.23
C ASP A 181 -17.25 22.76 21.80
N LEU A 182 -17.81 21.87 20.98
CA LEU A 182 -18.31 22.16 19.64
C LEU A 182 -19.73 22.73 19.63
N PHE A 183 -20.34 23.06 20.78
CA PHE A 183 -21.57 23.86 20.83
C PHE A 183 -21.31 25.36 20.96
N GLU A 184 -20.05 25.78 21.16
CA GLU A 184 -19.69 27.20 21.32
C GLU A 184 -19.81 27.97 19.99
N PRO A 185 -20.30 29.23 20.00
CA PRO A 185 -20.39 30.06 18.80
C PRO A 185 -19.02 30.21 18.10
N GLY A 186 -18.93 29.79 16.84
CA GLY A 186 -17.68 29.84 16.04
C GLY A 186 -16.90 28.51 16.00
N SER A 187 -17.33 27.49 16.75
CA SER A 187 -16.81 26.13 16.62
C SER A 187 -17.48 25.42 15.44
N HIS A 188 -16.71 24.78 14.56
CA HIS A 188 -17.27 23.97 13.47
C HIS A 188 -17.26 22.50 13.91
N PRO A 189 -18.43 21.83 13.97
CA PRO A 189 -18.53 20.43 14.40
C PRO A 189 -18.05 19.50 13.29
N ARG A 190 -16.72 19.50 13.07
CA ARG A 190 -16.05 18.70 12.07
C ARG A 190 -14.97 17.84 12.70
N VAL A 191 -14.64 16.77 12.00
CA VAL A 191 -13.46 15.98 12.30
C VAL A 191 -12.21 16.86 12.21
N SER A 192 -11.37 16.85 13.25
CA SER A 192 -10.09 17.54 13.23
C SER A 192 -9.24 17.11 12.03
N GLN A 193 -8.73 18.08 11.27
CA GLN A 193 -7.86 17.89 10.11
C GLN A 193 -6.60 17.07 10.45
N TYR A 194 -6.10 17.17 11.69
CA TYR A 194 -4.99 16.36 12.18
C TYR A 194 -5.36 14.87 12.23
N ARG A 195 -6.56 14.56 12.70
CA ARG A 195 -7.03 13.17 12.86
C ARG A 195 -7.39 12.56 11.51
N LEU A 196 -8.03 13.34 10.64
CA LEU A 196 -8.28 12.98 9.25
C LEU A 196 -6.97 12.65 8.52
N THR A 197 -5.98 13.55 8.62
CA THR A 197 -4.67 13.36 7.99
C THR A 197 -3.94 12.16 8.57
N ALA A 198 -4.00 11.94 9.90
CA ALA A 198 -3.43 10.77 10.54
C ALA A 198 -4.08 9.45 10.06
N HIS A 199 -5.41 9.43 9.95
CA HIS A 199 -6.15 8.27 9.44
C HIS A 199 -5.77 7.97 7.99
N LEU A 200 -5.82 8.97 7.11
CA LEU A 200 -5.46 8.82 5.70
C LEU A 200 -4.00 8.40 5.52
N GLY A 201 -3.07 9.04 6.24
CA GLY A 201 -1.63 8.76 6.14
C GLY A 201 -1.27 7.35 6.58
N THR A 202 -1.90 6.87 7.65
CA THR A 202 -1.71 5.49 8.10
C THR A 202 -2.36 4.47 7.15
N ALA A 203 -3.52 4.78 6.56
CA ALA A 203 -4.12 3.98 5.49
C ALA A 203 -3.21 3.91 4.25
N PHE A 204 -2.59 5.03 3.84
CA PHE A 204 -1.62 5.09 2.74
C PHE A 204 -0.37 4.25 3.06
N ALA A 205 0.13 4.30 4.30
CA ALA A 205 1.27 3.48 4.72
C ALA A 205 0.96 1.98 4.66
N VAL A 206 -0.24 1.57 5.09
CA VAL A 206 -0.74 0.19 4.96
C VAL A 206 -0.81 -0.21 3.49
N TYR A 207 -1.46 0.61 2.67
CA TYR A 207 -1.60 0.38 1.23
C TYR A 207 -0.23 0.20 0.55
N CYS A 208 0.69 1.15 0.76
CA CYS A 208 2.06 1.10 0.23
C CYS A 208 2.79 -0.17 0.68
N SER A 209 2.63 -0.57 1.94
CA SER A 209 3.23 -1.80 2.48
C SER A 209 2.69 -3.06 1.78
N MET A 210 1.39 -3.10 1.51
CA MET A 210 0.76 -4.21 0.80
C MET A 210 1.22 -4.30 -0.66
N VAL A 211 1.20 -3.17 -1.39
CA VAL A 211 1.66 -3.11 -2.78
C VAL A 211 3.14 -3.47 -2.89
N LEU A 212 4.01 -2.84 -2.07
CA LEU A 212 5.45 -3.14 -2.06
C LEU A 212 5.71 -4.61 -1.75
N THR A 213 5.01 -5.19 -0.78
CA THR A 213 5.18 -6.58 -0.39
C THR A 213 4.73 -7.54 -1.49
N GLY A 214 3.55 -7.31 -2.09
CA GLY A 214 3.06 -8.10 -3.21
C GLY A 214 4.00 -8.05 -4.42
N LEU A 215 4.42 -6.84 -4.83
CA LEU A 215 5.37 -6.66 -5.93
C LEU A 215 6.73 -7.28 -5.63
N SER A 216 7.20 -7.21 -4.39
CA SER A 216 8.47 -7.82 -3.98
C SER A 216 8.44 -9.34 -4.14
N ILE A 217 7.34 -10.01 -3.74
CA ILE A 217 7.16 -11.45 -3.92
C ILE A 217 7.16 -11.79 -5.42
N LEU A 218 6.36 -11.11 -6.24
CA LEU A 218 6.30 -11.38 -7.68
C LEU A 218 7.64 -11.13 -8.38
N LYS A 219 8.36 -10.08 -7.98
CA LYS A 219 9.70 -9.77 -8.48
C LYS A 219 10.68 -10.89 -8.17
N GLU A 220 10.72 -11.38 -6.93
CA GLU A 220 11.60 -12.50 -6.54
C GLU A 220 11.32 -13.76 -7.35
N HIS A 221 10.04 -14.11 -7.56
CA HIS A 221 9.66 -15.23 -8.42
C HIS A 221 10.12 -15.05 -9.86
N ARG A 222 9.93 -13.86 -10.43
CA ARG A 222 10.38 -13.53 -11.79
C ARG A 222 11.91 -13.65 -11.92
N MET A 223 12.64 -13.17 -10.92
CA MET A 223 14.12 -13.21 -10.92
C MET A 223 14.67 -14.62 -10.73
N LEU A 224 13.98 -15.49 -9.98
CA LEU A 224 14.36 -16.89 -9.84
C LEU A 224 14.02 -17.73 -11.08
N ALA A 225 12.99 -17.35 -11.84
CA ALA A 225 12.62 -18.03 -13.09
C ALA A 225 13.65 -17.79 -14.21
N ASP A 226 14.28 -16.62 -14.23
CA ASP A 226 15.32 -16.25 -15.20
C ASP A 226 16.52 -15.60 -14.49
N PRO A 227 17.42 -16.40 -13.87
CA PRO A 227 18.53 -15.89 -13.08
C PRO A 227 19.57 -15.10 -13.88
N THR A 228 19.78 -15.43 -15.15
CA THR A 228 20.78 -14.76 -16.01
C THR A 228 20.35 -13.32 -16.28
N LYS A 229 19.10 -13.11 -16.74
CA LYS A 229 18.53 -11.77 -16.93
C LYS A 229 18.42 -10.99 -15.62
N ALA A 230 18.11 -11.68 -14.53
CA ALA A 230 18.08 -11.08 -13.20
C ALA A 230 19.45 -10.56 -12.77
N ALA A 231 20.52 -11.34 -13.00
CA ALA A 231 21.90 -10.96 -12.71
C ALA A 231 22.33 -9.72 -13.50
N GLU A 232 21.99 -9.63 -14.79
CA GLU A 232 22.25 -8.44 -15.62
C GLU A 232 21.53 -7.19 -15.07
N THR A 233 20.25 -7.34 -14.73
CA THR A 233 19.45 -6.25 -14.17
C THR A 233 20.01 -5.76 -12.84
N ILE A 234 20.43 -6.68 -11.96
CA ILE A 234 21.06 -6.35 -10.68
C ILE A 234 22.36 -5.57 -10.91
N LYS A 235 23.24 -6.06 -11.80
CA LYS A 235 24.52 -5.40 -12.12
C LYS A 235 24.29 -3.98 -12.64
N ALA A 236 23.33 -3.80 -13.55
CA ALA A 236 22.94 -2.48 -14.04
C ALA A 236 22.47 -1.55 -12.91
N LEU A 237 21.61 -2.03 -12.00
CA LEU A 237 21.10 -1.26 -10.85
C LEU A 237 22.15 -0.98 -9.76
N GLN A 238 23.21 -1.79 -9.67
CA GLN A 238 24.34 -1.59 -8.77
C GLN A 238 25.35 -0.56 -9.31
N HIS A 239 25.27 -0.22 -10.59
CA HIS A 239 26.20 0.72 -11.21
C HIS A 239 26.17 2.08 -10.49
N PRO A 240 27.33 2.68 -10.14
CA PRO A 240 27.40 3.93 -9.36
C PRO A 240 26.65 5.11 -10.00
N ALA A 241 26.56 5.15 -11.33
CA ALA A 241 25.82 6.19 -12.05
C ALA A 241 24.32 6.24 -11.68
N LEU A 242 23.74 5.15 -11.15
CA LEU A 242 22.34 5.12 -10.72
C LEU A 242 22.16 5.41 -9.22
N ARG A 243 23.22 5.72 -8.48
CA ARG A 243 23.13 6.01 -7.03
C ARG A 243 22.20 7.20 -6.76
N VAL A 244 22.43 8.32 -7.46
CA VAL A 244 21.60 9.53 -7.34
C VAL A 244 20.17 9.21 -7.76
N PHE A 245 19.97 8.60 -8.93
CA PHE A 245 18.65 8.19 -9.41
C PHE A 245 17.86 7.38 -8.38
N ARG A 246 18.47 6.36 -7.76
CA ARG A 246 17.84 5.52 -6.74
C ARG A 246 17.47 6.31 -5.49
N GLY A 247 18.34 7.22 -5.06
CA GLY A 247 18.07 8.15 -3.96
C GLY A 247 16.89 9.07 -4.30
N SER A 248 16.89 9.67 -5.48
CA SER A 248 15.82 10.55 -5.98
C SER A 248 14.48 9.84 -6.05
N VAL A 249 14.40 8.58 -6.46
CA VAL A 249 13.14 7.82 -6.45
C VAL A 249 12.58 7.65 -5.03
N THR A 250 13.44 7.44 -4.04
CA THR A 250 13.01 7.35 -2.64
C THR A 250 12.54 8.71 -2.14
N GLY A 251 13.30 9.77 -2.42
CA GLY A 251 12.92 11.15 -2.08
C GLY A 251 11.60 11.58 -2.74
N LEU A 252 11.37 11.20 -4.00
CA LEU A 252 10.11 11.45 -4.69
C LEU A 252 8.92 10.70 -4.08
N ALA A 253 9.10 9.43 -3.68
CA ALA A 253 8.03 8.69 -3.02
C ALA A 253 7.62 9.36 -1.69
N LEU A 254 8.60 9.85 -0.92
CA LEU A 254 8.35 10.62 0.30
C LEU A 254 7.68 11.97 -0.01
N LEU A 255 8.16 12.69 -1.01
CA LEU A 255 7.58 13.97 -1.43
C LEU A 255 6.12 13.80 -1.89
N VAL A 256 5.81 12.81 -2.73
CA VAL A 256 4.44 12.50 -3.16
C VAL A 256 3.55 12.16 -1.96
N PHE A 257 4.05 11.36 -1.00
CA PHE A 257 3.33 11.07 0.23
C PHE A 257 3.03 12.35 1.03
N THR A 258 4.03 13.20 1.25
CA THR A 258 3.88 14.47 1.97
C THR A 258 2.90 15.41 1.27
N THR A 259 2.96 15.52 -0.06
CA THR A 259 2.01 16.31 -0.86
C THR A 259 0.59 15.79 -0.75
N ALA A 260 0.39 14.46 -0.70
CA ALA A 260 -0.93 13.91 -0.45
C ALA A 260 -1.43 14.20 0.98
N MET A 261 -0.54 14.21 1.97
CA MET A 261 -0.90 14.58 3.35
C MET A 261 -1.26 16.05 3.50
N SER A 262 -0.55 16.97 2.82
CA SER A 262 -0.96 18.38 2.80
C SER A 262 -2.32 18.57 2.12
N GLY A 263 -2.65 17.76 1.11
CA GLY A 263 -4.00 17.74 0.52
C GLY A 263 -5.09 17.28 1.50
N ALA A 264 -4.76 16.37 2.41
CA ALA A 264 -5.69 15.95 3.47
C ALA A 264 -5.97 17.08 4.49
N LEU A 265 -4.97 17.92 4.78
CA LEU A 265 -5.16 19.12 5.60
C LEU A 265 -6.07 20.14 4.89
N VAL A 266 -5.85 20.36 3.59
CA VAL A 266 -6.72 21.23 2.76
C VAL A 266 -8.17 20.75 2.81
N ALA A 267 -8.41 19.44 2.62
CA ALA A 267 -9.74 18.86 2.69
C ALA A 267 -10.35 18.87 4.11
N GLY A 268 -9.52 18.76 5.16
CA GLY A 268 -9.99 18.82 6.54
C GLY A 268 -10.40 20.22 7.00
N LEU A 269 -9.82 21.26 6.40
CA LEU A 269 -10.12 22.66 6.69
C LEU A 269 -11.10 23.30 5.70
N ASP A 270 -11.56 22.54 4.70
CA ASP A 270 -12.35 23.05 3.56
C ASP A 270 -11.64 24.20 2.81
N ALA A 271 -10.31 24.23 2.90
CA ALA A 271 -9.46 25.30 2.36
C ALA A 271 -9.44 25.35 0.82
N GLY A 272 -10.01 24.34 0.15
CA GLY A 272 -10.17 24.32 -1.30
C GLY A 272 -11.15 25.39 -1.83
N LEU A 273 -11.97 25.98 -0.97
CA LEU A 273 -13.00 26.97 -1.32
C LEU A 273 -12.55 28.44 -1.13
N ILE A 274 -11.29 28.67 -0.79
CA ILE A 274 -10.80 30.02 -0.43
C ILE A 274 -10.30 30.76 -1.66
N TYR A 275 -9.23 30.24 -2.27
CA TYR A 275 -8.74 30.74 -3.55
C TYR A 275 -9.02 29.71 -4.63
N ASN A 276 -9.77 30.10 -5.66
CA ASN A 276 -10.23 29.20 -6.71
C ASN A 276 -9.63 29.52 -8.09
N GLU A 277 -8.66 30.44 -8.13
CA GLU A 277 -7.81 30.71 -9.29
C GLU A 277 -6.49 29.91 -9.23
N PHE A 278 -5.83 29.79 -10.37
CA PHE A 278 -4.47 29.26 -10.50
C PHE A 278 -3.75 29.93 -11.68
N PRO A 279 -2.46 30.29 -11.57
CA PRO A 279 -1.55 30.15 -10.42
C PRO A 279 -1.74 31.20 -9.31
N TRP A 280 -2.56 32.24 -9.53
CA TRP A 280 -2.80 33.29 -8.55
C TRP A 280 -3.63 32.80 -7.35
N MET A 281 -3.49 33.51 -6.23
CA MET A 281 -4.32 33.44 -5.02
C MET A 281 -4.76 34.87 -4.71
N GLY A 282 -5.89 35.28 -5.28
CA GLY A 282 -6.35 36.66 -5.26
C GLY A 282 -5.50 37.57 -6.15
N LEU A 283 -4.98 38.66 -5.60
CA LEU A 283 -4.23 39.67 -6.37
C LEU A 283 -2.76 39.29 -6.65
N GLY A 284 -2.25 38.22 -6.04
CA GLY A 284 -0.84 37.81 -6.13
C GLY A 284 -0.66 36.32 -6.32
N LEU A 285 0.61 35.86 -6.39
CA LEU A 285 0.93 34.43 -6.37
C LEU A 285 0.72 33.79 -4.98
N THR A 286 0.66 34.61 -3.94
CA THR A 286 0.35 34.21 -2.57
C THR A 286 -0.67 35.18 -1.98
N PRO A 287 -1.47 34.74 -1.00
CA PRO A 287 -2.24 35.63 -0.15
C PRO A 287 -1.37 36.70 0.54
N PRO A 288 -1.96 37.82 0.99
CA PRO A 288 -1.25 38.84 1.76
C PRO A 288 -0.59 38.25 3.02
N LYS A 289 0.59 38.75 3.41
CA LYS A 289 1.33 38.26 4.58
C LYS A 289 0.50 38.26 5.87
N LYS A 290 -0.41 39.23 6.03
CA LYS A 290 -1.32 39.33 7.19
C LYS A 290 -2.25 38.13 7.30
N GLU A 291 -2.66 37.57 6.17
CA GLU A 291 -3.51 36.39 6.10
C GLU A 291 -2.70 35.12 6.29
N LEU A 292 -1.44 35.07 5.83
CA LEU A 292 -0.60 33.86 5.97
C LEU A 292 -0.09 33.62 7.39
N PHE A 293 0.10 34.69 8.17
CA PHE A 293 0.63 34.61 9.54
C PHE A 293 -0.27 35.41 10.49
N ASP A 294 -1.52 34.96 10.58
CA ASP A 294 -2.53 35.59 11.43
C ASP A 294 -2.32 35.16 12.89
N PRO A 295 -2.13 36.09 13.84
CA PRO A 295 -2.06 35.81 15.28
C PRO A 295 -3.30 35.10 15.83
N PHE A 296 -4.44 35.16 15.15
CA PHE A 296 -5.66 34.42 15.52
C PHE A 296 -5.42 32.92 15.72
N TYR A 297 -4.56 32.32 14.89
CA TYR A 297 -4.26 30.90 14.99
C TYR A 297 -3.24 30.58 16.09
N SER A 298 -2.65 31.55 16.79
CA SER A 298 -1.73 31.28 17.89
C SER A 298 -2.49 30.99 19.19
N HIS A 299 -2.11 29.92 19.90
CA HIS A 299 -2.79 29.54 21.16
C HIS A 299 -1.95 29.86 22.40
N VAL A 300 -0.81 30.54 22.24
CA VAL A 300 0.10 30.91 23.33
C VAL A 300 0.36 32.41 23.34
N PRO A 301 0.47 33.06 24.52
CA PRO A 301 0.66 34.50 24.60
C PRO A 301 1.93 35.01 23.93
N ASP A 302 2.98 34.20 23.86
CA ASP A 302 4.28 34.56 23.27
C ASP A 302 4.36 34.35 21.74
N GLN A 303 3.29 33.83 21.13
CA GLN A 303 3.19 33.50 19.70
C GLN A 303 4.30 32.57 19.17
N SER A 304 4.92 31.79 20.05
CA SER A 304 5.96 30.82 19.65
C SER A 304 5.43 29.73 18.71
N ASP A 305 4.11 29.52 18.67
CA ASP A 305 3.44 28.56 17.81
C ASP A 305 2.89 29.13 16.49
N LEU A 306 3.06 30.45 16.24
CA LEU A 306 2.45 31.16 15.12
C LEU A 306 2.68 30.47 13.78
N TRP A 307 3.93 30.09 13.50
CA TRP A 307 4.32 29.54 12.21
C TRP A 307 3.71 28.17 11.96
N TRP A 308 3.89 27.21 12.87
CA TRP A 308 3.43 25.84 12.63
C TRP A 308 1.91 25.74 12.70
N ARG A 309 1.24 26.57 13.52
CA ARG A 309 -0.23 26.62 13.55
C ARG A 309 -0.79 27.19 12.27
N ASN A 310 -0.25 28.30 11.77
CA ASN A 310 -0.70 28.81 10.47
C ASN A 310 -0.45 27.77 9.35
N MET A 311 0.69 27.06 9.36
CA MET A 311 0.96 26.02 8.35
C MET A 311 0.01 24.80 8.40
N LEU A 312 -0.72 24.58 9.50
CA LEU A 312 -1.55 23.37 9.71
C LEU A 312 -3.04 23.65 10.00
N GLU A 313 -3.37 24.89 10.37
CA GLU A 313 -4.70 25.30 10.84
C GLU A 313 -5.23 26.52 10.09
N ASN A 314 -4.36 27.37 9.53
CA ASN A 314 -4.79 28.49 8.70
C ASN A 314 -5.12 28.01 7.28
N PRO A 315 -6.40 28.05 6.87
CA PRO A 315 -6.82 27.50 5.59
C PRO A 315 -6.08 28.13 4.39
N SER A 316 -5.79 29.43 4.40
CA SER A 316 -5.11 30.12 3.30
C SER A 316 -3.65 29.69 3.16
N LEU A 317 -2.92 29.56 4.28
CA LEU A 317 -1.54 29.07 4.24
C LEU A 317 -1.49 27.57 3.93
N VAL A 318 -2.39 26.75 4.49
CA VAL A 318 -2.49 25.32 4.17
C VAL A 318 -2.75 25.10 2.68
N GLN A 319 -3.62 25.91 2.07
CA GLN A 319 -3.88 25.85 0.63
C GLN A 319 -2.63 26.23 -0.18
N LEU A 320 -1.90 27.28 0.21
CA LEU A 320 -0.64 27.68 -0.42
C LEU A 320 0.44 26.59 -0.29
N ASP A 321 0.63 26.03 0.91
CA ASP A 321 1.59 24.96 1.18
C ASP A 321 1.34 23.74 0.30
N HIS A 322 0.07 23.36 0.15
CA HIS A 322 -0.30 22.27 -0.77
C HIS A 322 0.01 22.60 -2.23
N ARG A 323 -0.32 23.81 -2.70
CA ARG A 323 -0.02 24.26 -4.08
C ARG A 323 1.50 24.27 -4.35
N LEU A 324 2.30 24.72 -3.38
CA LEU A 324 3.76 24.70 -3.46
C LEU A 324 4.30 23.27 -3.52
N LEU A 325 3.86 22.40 -2.60
CA LEU A 325 4.25 20.98 -2.58
C LEU A 325 3.84 20.26 -3.87
N ALA A 326 2.66 20.53 -4.42
CA ALA A 326 2.20 19.98 -5.70
C ALA A 326 3.09 20.43 -6.86
N THR A 327 3.42 21.72 -6.93
CA THR A 327 4.31 22.28 -7.97
C THR A 327 5.73 21.74 -7.84
N THR A 328 6.26 21.62 -6.62
CA THR A 328 7.55 20.97 -6.34
C THR A 328 7.54 19.49 -6.75
N THR A 329 6.46 18.76 -6.45
CA THR A 329 6.30 17.35 -6.83
C THR A 329 6.30 17.16 -8.34
N PHE A 330 5.52 17.97 -9.06
CA PHE A 330 5.49 17.98 -10.52
C PHE A 330 6.86 18.26 -11.11
N THR A 331 7.50 19.35 -10.65
CA THR A 331 8.81 19.75 -11.12
C THR A 331 9.86 18.66 -10.85
N ALA A 332 9.88 18.09 -9.65
CA ALA A 332 10.84 17.05 -9.28
C ALA A 332 10.67 15.77 -10.12
N ILE A 333 9.43 15.37 -10.45
CA ILE A 333 9.17 14.23 -11.35
C ILE A 333 9.62 14.55 -12.78
N MET A 334 9.35 15.76 -13.28
CA MET A 334 9.79 16.19 -14.61
C MET A 334 11.32 16.31 -14.68
N THR A 335 11.98 16.79 -13.63
CA THR A 335 13.44 16.83 -13.51
C THR A 335 14.03 15.42 -13.48
N LEU A 336 13.42 14.47 -12.75
CA LEU A 336 13.87 13.08 -12.78
C LEU A 336 13.72 12.48 -14.19
N PHE A 337 12.59 12.73 -14.86
CA PHE A 337 12.37 12.29 -16.24
C PHE A 337 13.43 12.87 -17.18
N ALA A 338 13.65 14.19 -17.15
CA ALA A 338 14.70 14.86 -17.91
C ALA A 338 16.08 14.27 -17.60
N TYR A 339 16.41 14.04 -16.34
CA TYR A 339 17.67 13.41 -15.92
C TYR A 339 17.85 12.01 -16.54
N THR A 340 16.80 11.19 -16.60
CA THR A 340 16.87 9.87 -17.25
C THR A 340 17.03 9.91 -18.77
N ARG A 341 16.67 11.04 -19.41
CA ARG A 341 16.76 11.22 -20.87
C ARG A 341 18.05 11.91 -21.31
N PHE A 342 18.44 12.98 -20.63
CA PHE A 342 19.57 13.83 -21.05
C PHE A 342 20.90 13.38 -20.46
N SER A 343 20.92 12.67 -19.32
CA SER A 343 22.16 12.08 -18.82
C SER A 343 22.51 10.82 -19.60
N LYS A 344 23.53 10.90 -20.48
CA LYS A 344 24.01 9.75 -21.28
C LYS A 344 24.30 8.53 -20.41
N ARG A 345 24.97 8.73 -19.26
CA ARG A 345 25.34 7.65 -18.32
C ARG A 345 24.12 6.95 -17.73
N VAL A 346 23.11 7.71 -17.30
CA VAL A 346 21.88 7.13 -16.73
C VAL A 346 21.06 6.46 -17.83
N ARG A 347 20.86 7.13 -18.96
CA ARG A 347 20.05 6.64 -20.08
C ARG A 347 20.49 5.26 -20.56
N THR A 348 21.80 5.03 -20.70
CA THR A 348 22.35 3.76 -21.20
C THR A 348 22.37 2.65 -20.14
N THR A 349 22.44 3.00 -18.86
CA THR A 349 22.57 2.03 -17.76
C THR A 349 21.21 1.63 -17.18
N LEU A 350 20.21 2.51 -17.25
CA LEU A 350 18.92 2.31 -16.61
C LEU A 350 18.11 1.19 -17.32
N PRO A 351 17.63 0.17 -16.58
CA PRO A 351 16.81 -0.89 -17.17
C PRO A 351 15.51 -0.37 -17.80
N LYS A 352 15.04 -1.04 -18.87
CA LYS A 352 13.82 -0.67 -19.61
C LYS A 352 12.58 -0.55 -18.71
N ASP A 353 12.43 -1.44 -17.73
CA ASP A 353 11.32 -1.41 -16.77
C ASP A 353 11.34 -0.13 -15.92
N ALA A 354 12.53 0.38 -15.54
CA ALA A 354 12.65 1.61 -14.77
C ALA A 354 12.33 2.84 -15.63
N HIS A 355 12.77 2.89 -16.90
CA HIS A 355 12.35 3.92 -17.87
C HIS A 355 10.82 4.00 -18.00
N LYS A 356 10.16 2.85 -18.16
CA LYS A 356 8.69 2.78 -18.18
C LYS A 356 8.05 3.28 -16.89
N GLY A 357 8.69 3.03 -15.74
CA GLY A 357 8.21 3.49 -14.44
C GLY A 357 8.27 5.01 -14.32
N VAL A 358 9.37 5.63 -14.74
CA VAL A 358 9.52 7.10 -14.75
C VAL A 358 8.52 7.73 -15.72
N GLN A 359 8.32 7.15 -16.90
CA GLN A 359 7.30 7.63 -17.84
C GLN A 359 5.87 7.53 -17.26
N GLY A 360 5.56 6.43 -16.56
CA GLY A 360 4.29 6.28 -15.84
C GLY A 360 4.08 7.39 -14.79
N MET A 361 5.14 7.78 -14.06
CA MET A 361 5.09 8.90 -13.11
C MET A 361 4.76 10.23 -13.79
N VAL A 362 5.31 10.49 -14.98
CA VAL A 362 5.00 11.70 -15.76
C VAL A 362 3.50 11.74 -16.09
N HIS A 363 2.94 10.65 -16.62
CA HIS A 363 1.51 10.61 -16.94
C HIS A 363 0.62 10.80 -15.71
N LEU A 364 0.95 10.14 -14.61
CA LEU A 364 0.19 10.24 -13.36
C LEU A 364 0.27 11.64 -12.74
N VAL A 365 1.45 12.28 -12.73
CA VAL A 365 1.58 13.62 -12.14
C VAL A 365 0.92 14.69 -13.02
N SER A 366 0.98 14.56 -14.34
CA SER A 366 0.24 15.43 -15.25
C SER A 366 -1.27 15.35 -15.00
N LEU A 367 -1.82 14.12 -14.93
CA LEU A 367 -3.23 13.92 -14.58
C LEU A 367 -3.55 14.52 -13.20
N GLN A 368 -2.68 14.32 -12.22
CA GLN A 368 -2.92 14.80 -10.86
C GLN A 368 -2.98 16.33 -10.77
N VAL A 369 -2.07 17.03 -11.46
CA VAL A 369 -2.07 18.50 -11.52
C VAL A 369 -3.32 18.99 -12.25
N THR A 370 -3.71 18.36 -13.36
CA THR A 370 -4.96 18.70 -14.05
C THR A 370 -6.16 18.55 -13.13
N LEU A 371 -6.30 17.42 -12.44
CA LEU A 371 -7.39 17.19 -11.49
C LEU A 371 -7.39 18.23 -10.35
N GLY A 372 -6.21 18.60 -9.84
CA GLY A 372 -6.09 19.57 -8.74
C GLY A 372 -6.51 20.97 -9.16
N ILE A 373 -6.01 21.44 -10.31
CA ILE A 373 -6.39 22.73 -10.88
C ILE A 373 -7.88 22.75 -11.22
N SER A 374 -8.41 21.69 -11.83
CA SER A 374 -9.86 21.58 -12.12
C SER A 374 -10.70 21.60 -10.84
N THR A 375 -10.27 20.92 -9.77
CA THR A 375 -10.98 20.94 -8.49
C THR A 375 -11.06 22.36 -7.93
N LEU A 376 -10.01 23.17 -8.07
CA LEU A 376 -10.04 24.57 -7.65
C LEU A 376 -10.96 25.42 -8.52
N ILE A 377 -10.77 25.40 -9.84
CA ILE A 377 -11.51 26.28 -10.77
C ILE A 377 -13.02 26.01 -10.74
N TYR A 378 -13.42 24.75 -10.55
CA TYR A 378 -14.84 24.38 -10.49
C TYR A 378 -15.45 24.42 -9.08
N MET A 379 -14.80 25.05 -8.09
CA MET A 379 -15.31 25.20 -6.73
C MET A 379 -15.55 23.86 -6.01
N VAL A 380 -14.54 22.98 -6.06
CA VAL A 380 -14.48 21.68 -5.36
C VAL A 380 -15.70 20.76 -5.57
N PRO A 381 -16.11 20.43 -6.82
CA PRO A 381 -17.17 19.44 -7.03
C PRO A 381 -16.74 18.10 -6.45
N THR A 382 -17.65 17.43 -5.72
CA THR A 382 -17.35 16.20 -4.97
C THR A 382 -16.70 15.11 -5.83
N TRP A 383 -17.14 14.95 -7.07
CA TRP A 383 -16.57 13.99 -8.01
C TRP A 383 -15.15 14.35 -8.47
N LEU A 384 -14.83 15.64 -8.67
CA LEU A 384 -13.47 16.09 -8.99
C LEU A 384 -12.55 15.96 -7.79
N ALA A 385 -13.01 16.38 -6.61
CA ALA A 385 -12.25 16.24 -5.37
C ALA A 385 -11.93 14.77 -5.06
N SER A 386 -12.92 13.88 -5.21
CA SER A 386 -12.73 12.43 -5.06
C SER A 386 -11.78 11.85 -6.12
N ALA A 387 -11.91 12.27 -7.39
CA ALA A 387 -11.00 11.87 -8.46
C ALA A 387 -9.56 12.36 -8.19
N HIS A 388 -9.39 13.58 -7.68
CA HIS A 388 -8.09 14.11 -7.30
C HIS A 388 -7.46 13.31 -6.13
N GLN A 389 -8.25 12.91 -5.14
CA GLN A 389 -7.79 12.03 -4.07
C GLN A 389 -7.38 10.64 -4.60
N ALA A 390 -8.20 10.06 -5.49
CA ALA A 390 -7.88 8.79 -6.14
C ALA A 390 -6.59 8.89 -6.97
N GLY A 391 -6.42 9.99 -7.69
CA GLY A 391 -5.22 10.30 -8.46
C GLY A 391 -3.97 10.46 -7.59
N ALA A 392 -4.09 11.04 -6.39
CA ALA A 392 -2.98 11.17 -5.44
C ALA A 392 -2.46 9.79 -5.01
N LEU A 393 -3.38 8.89 -4.65
CA LEU A 393 -3.01 7.51 -4.28
C LEU A 393 -2.49 6.72 -5.50
N ALA A 394 -3.01 6.97 -6.70
CA ALA A 394 -2.48 6.38 -7.93
C ALA A 394 -1.06 6.86 -8.25
N LEU A 395 -0.77 8.15 -8.08
CA LEU A 395 0.57 8.73 -8.21
C LEU A 395 1.54 8.11 -7.18
N LEU A 396 1.11 7.98 -5.93
CA LEU A 396 1.90 7.30 -4.89
C LEU A 396 2.14 5.82 -5.23
N THR A 397 1.14 5.14 -5.80
CA THR A 397 1.27 3.77 -6.32
C THR A 397 2.33 3.70 -7.43
N GLY A 398 2.33 4.67 -8.35
CA GLY A 398 3.35 4.80 -9.39
C GLY A 398 4.76 4.92 -8.79
N ALA A 399 4.92 5.75 -7.74
CA ALA A 399 6.20 5.95 -7.07
C ALA A 399 6.68 4.66 -6.39
N VAL A 400 5.76 3.96 -5.72
CA VAL A 400 5.99 2.64 -5.11
C VAL A 400 6.36 1.58 -6.14
N VAL A 401 5.69 1.55 -7.30
CA VAL A 401 6.00 0.63 -8.40
C VAL A 401 7.38 0.92 -8.97
N LEU A 402 7.71 2.19 -9.21
CA LEU A 402 9.04 2.60 -9.66
C LEU A 402 10.12 2.18 -8.66
N PHE A 403 9.91 2.47 -7.36
CA PHE A 403 10.79 2.01 -6.29
C PHE A 403 10.96 0.48 -6.27
N SER A 404 9.87 -0.26 -6.45
CA SER A 404 9.90 -1.73 -6.52
C SER A 404 10.75 -2.25 -7.69
N ARG A 405 10.71 -1.57 -8.85
CA ARG A 405 11.49 -1.95 -10.04
C ARG A 405 13.00 -1.73 -9.86
N ILE A 406 13.40 -0.77 -9.04
CA ILE A 406 14.82 -0.40 -8.83
C ILE A 406 15.41 -0.95 -7.53
N SER A 407 14.57 -1.46 -6.63
CA SER A 407 15.01 -2.02 -5.35
C SER A 407 15.64 -3.40 -5.54
N MET A 408 16.67 -3.68 -4.74
CA MET A 408 17.34 -4.97 -4.74
C MET A 408 16.44 -6.05 -4.11
N PRO A 409 16.49 -7.31 -4.57
CA PRO A 409 15.81 -8.41 -3.90
C PRO A 409 16.43 -8.69 -2.53
N ARG A 410 15.77 -9.48 -1.70
CA ARG A 410 16.32 -9.89 -0.38
C ARG A 410 17.70 -10.53 -0.55
N ARG A 411 18.59 -10.31 0.43
CA ARG A 411 19.97 -10.86 0.43
C ARG A 411 20.03 -12.36 0.13
N ALA A 412 19.07 -13.14 0.62
CA ALA A 412 18.96 -14.57 0.34
C ALA A 412 18.78 -14.87 -1.16
N ILE A 413 17.89 -14.13 -1.83
CA ILE A 413 17.61 -14.27 -3.27
C ILE A 413 18.79 -13.72 -4.09
N LEU A 414 19.36 -12.58 -3.68
CA LEU A 414 20.54 -12.00 -4.32
C LEU A 414 21.71 -12.99 -4.34
N ARG A 415 22.00 -13.66 -3.22
CA ARG A 415 23.04 -14.69 -3.12
C ARG A 415 22.74 -15.89 -4.02
N GLN A 416 21.48 -16.28 -4.16
CA GLN A 416 21.08 -17.38 -5.02
C GLN A 416 21.27 -17.06 -6.51
N ILE A 417 20.94 -15.84 -6.93
CA ILE A 417 21.09 -15.38 -8.33
C ILE A 417 22.56 -15.15 -8.68
N MET A 418 23.36 -14.62 -7.75
CA MET A 418 24.75 -14.25 -8.01
C MET A 418 25.74 -15.41 -7.80
N LYS A 419 25.27 -16.59 -7.40
CA LYS A 419 26.14 -17.76 -7.24
C LYS A 419 26.66 -18.17 -8.63
N PRO A 420 27.99 -18.26 -8.83
CA PRO A 420 28.51 -18.77 -10.10
C PRO A 420 27.99 -20.19 -10.34
N PRO A 421 27.67 -20.57 -11.60
CA PRO A 421 27.28 -21.93 -11.91
C PRO A 421 28.36 -22.88 -11.39
N ALA A 422 27.94 -23.98 -10.76
CA ALA A 422 28.88 -25.00 -10.30
C ALA A 422 29.74 -25.44 -11.51
N PRO A 423 31.07 -25.61 -11.36
CA PRO A 423 31.89 -26.14 -12.42
C PRO A 423 31.27 -27.46 -12.87
N ARG A 424 30.99 -27.59 -14.18
CA ARG A 424 30.61 -28.87 -14.75
C ARG A 424 31.79 -29.80 -14.50
N THR A 425 31.70 -30.66 -13.50
CA THR A 425 32.60 -31.81 -13.37
C THR A 425 32.26 -32.75 -14.52
N SER A 426 32.86 -32.53 -15.68
CA SER A 426 32.98 -33.57 -16.70
C SER A 426 34.08 -34.54 -16.28
N THR A 427 33.90 -35.20 -15.14
CA THR A 427 34.61 -36.45 -14.84
C THR A 427 33.77 -37.60 -15.35
N GLY A 428 33.54 -37.61 -16.67
CA GLY A 428 33.23 -38.83 -17.38
C GLY A 428 34.56 -39.30 -17.98
N PRO A 429 35.03 -40.53 -17.70
CA PRO A 429 36.26 -41.01 -18.32
C PRO A 429 36.11 -40.89 -19.84
N HIS A 430 37.09 -40.23 -20.46
CA HIS A 430 37.15 -40.09 -21.92
C HIS A 430 36.94 -41.45 -22.57
N ILE A 431 36.06 -41.52 -23.56
CA ILE A 431 35.70 -42.75 -24.31
C ILE A 431 36.95 -43.45 -24.89
N THR A 432 38.05 -42.72 -25.11
CA THR A 432 39.33 -43.27 -25.53
C THR A 432 39.94 -44.28 -24.53
N SER A 433 39.72 -44.09 -23.22
CA SER A 433 40.21 -45.03 -22.19
C SER A 433 39.48 -46.38 -22.18
N ARG A 434 38.24 -46.44 -22.69
CA ARG A 434 37.49 -47.70 -22.82
C ARG A 434 37.85 -48.48 -24.08
N MET A 435 38.32 -47.81 -25.12
CA MET A 435 38.76 -48.47 -26.37
C MET A 435 40.16 -49.09 -26.25
N GLU A 436 41.06 -48.50 -25.45
CA GLU A 436 42.36 -49.12 -25.17
C GLU A 436 42.23 -50.38 -24.29
N ALA A 437 41.34 -50.38 -23.30
CA ALA A 437 41.08 -51.58 -22.48
C ALA A 437 40.45 -52.74 -23.29
N ALA A 438 39.62 -52.43 -24.28
CA ALA A 438 39.05 -53.45 -25.18
C ALA A 438 40.10 -54.05 -26.13
N LYS A 439 41.05 -53.24 -26.64
CA LYS A 439 42.12 -53.72 -27.54
C LYS A 439 43.18 -54.60 -26.86
N VAL A 440 43.37 -54.47 -25.55
CA VAL A 440 44.29 -55.34 -24.80
C VAL A 440 43.67 -56.72 -24.55
N THR A 441 42.35 -56.80 -24.44
CA THR A 441 41.64 -58.06 -24.17
C THR A 441 41.51 -58.94 -25.42
N GLU A 442 41.53 -58.35 -26.62
CA GLU A 442 41.44 -59.07 -27.90
C GLU A 442 42.78 -59.67 -28.37
N LYS A 443 43.88 -59.42 -27.65
CA LYS A 443 45.22 -59.92 -27.99
C LYS A 443 45.69 -61.10 -27.14
N SER A 444 44.83 -61.66 -26.27
CA SER A 444 45.15 -62.83 -25.44
C SER A 444 44.17 -64.01 -25.59
N LEU A 445 43.55 -64.17 -26.76
CA LEU A 445 42.83 -65.39 -27.15
C LEU A 445 43.53 -66.08 -28.31
#